data_AF-A0A8D8AFC6-F1
#
_entry.id   AF-A0A8D8AFC6-F1
#
_cell.length_a   1.000
_cell.length_b   1.000
_cell.length_c   1.000
_cell.angle_alpha   90.00
_cell.angle_beta   90.00
_cell.angle_gamma   90.00
#
_symmetry.space_group_name_H-M   'P 1'
#
loop_
_entity.id
_entity.type
_entity.pdbx_description
1 polymer ?
#
loop_
_entity_poly.entity_id
_entity_poly.type
_entity_poly.pdbx_seq_one_letter_code
_entity_poly.pdbx_strand_id
1 'polypeptide(L)'
;MKTTVIFLVLTTTFLQNVLCDEFQKVYQWKQLAHRKQEDTARSNIVFREQIQPQQSSFNESFDSYNNIPMGVTHHKGRLFITIPRRRPGVPATLNVIHMDKVAKDEQSPPLDAYPDYIINQLHVLCW
;
A
#
# COMPACT_ATOMS: atom_id res chain seq x y z
N MET A 1 5.88 52.11 27.91
CA MET A 1 6.55 50.85 28.30
C MET A 1 5.58 49.68 28.46
N LYS A 2 4.51 49.76 29.26
CA LYS A 2 3.59 48.62 29.49
C LYS A 2 2.88 48.11 28.23
N THR A 3 2.42 49.02 27.36
CA THR A 3 1.75 48.68 26.09
C THR A 3 2.68 48.01 25.08
N THR A 4 3.95 48.46 25.00
CA THR A 4 4.97 47.86 24.14
C THR A 4 5.30 46.42 24.53
N VAL A 5 5.34 46.14 25.84
CA VAL A 5 5.56 44.78 26.37
C VAL A 5 4.38 43.87 26.03
N ILE A 6 3.14 44.36 26.14
CA ILE A 6 1.93 43.59 25.78
C ILE A 6 1.95 43.22 24.30
N PHE A 7 2.27 44.16 23.40
CA PHE A 7 2.38 43.86 21.97
C PHE A 7 3.48 42.83 21.67
N LEU A 8 4.62 42.89 22.36
CA LEU A 8 5.74 41.96 22.17
C LEU A 8 5.40 40.54 22.68
N VAL A 9 4.62 40.44 23.76
CA VAL A 9 4.11 39.16 24.27
C VAL A 9 3.02 38.61 23.34
N LEU A 10 2.16 39.47 22.78
CA LEU A 10 1.11 39.05 21.86
C LEU A 10 1.68 38.56 20.52
N THR A 11 2.73 39.21 20.00
CA THR A 11 3.38 38.80 18.75
C THR A 11 4.17 37.50 18.92
N THR A 12 4.88 37.31 20.03
CA THR A 12 5.63 36.06 20.29
C THR A 12 4.71 34.86 20.49
N THR A 13 3.60 35.02 21.20
CA THR A 13 2.58 33.96 21.33
C THR A 13 1.88 33.65 20.01
N PHE A 14 1.60 34.65 19.18
CA PHE A 14 1.03 34.42 17.85
C PHE A 14 2.00 33.69 16.91
N LEU A 15 3.30 34.01 16.97
CA LEU A 15 4.34 33.36 16.15
C LEU A 15 4.56 31.88 16.49
N GLN A 16 4.40 31.48 17.76
CA GLN A 16 4.54 30.07 18.17
C GLN A 16 3.44 29.16 17.60
N ASN A 17 2.23 29.69 17.40
CA ASN A 17 1.11 28.93 16.83
C ASN A 17 1.26 28.64 15.32
N VAL A 18 2.25 29.24 14.66
CA VAL A 18 2.50 29.07 13.22
C VAL A 18 3.55 27.97 12.94
N LEU A 19 4.15 27.38 13.99
CA LEU A 19 5.06 26.25 13.82
C LEU A 19 4.27 24.99 13.46
N CYS A 20 4.18 24.74 12.15
CA CYS A 20 3.68 23.50 11.59
C CYS A 20 4.65 22.36 11.97
N ASP A 21 4.12 21.31 12.61
CA ASP A 21 4.91 20.14 13.00
C ASP A 21 5.33 19.33 11.76
N GLU A 22 6.49 18.69 11.81
CA GLU A 22 6.97 17.87 10.71
C GLU A 22 6.14 16.58 10.63
N PHE A 23 5.75 16.18 9.42
CA PHE A 23 5.06 14.91 9.26
C PHE A 23 5.96 13.75 9.72
N GLN A 24 5.48 13.00 10.70
CA GLN A 24 6.16 11.80 11.14
C GLN A 24 6.15 10.75 10.02
N LYS A 25 7.34 10.38 9.57
CA LYS A 25 7.52 9.29 8.61
C LYS A 25 7.21 7.95 9.28
N VAL A 26 6.13 7.30 8.86
CA VAL A 26 5.72 5.98 9.37
C VAL A 26 6.39 4.85 8.57
N TYR A 27 6.25 4.89 7.25
CA TYR A 27 6.82 3.91 6.34
C TYR A 27 7.47 4.59 5.14
N GLN A 28 8.46 3.93 4.55
CA GLN A 28 9.15 4.38 3.36
C GLN A 28 9.50 3.19 2.48
N TRP A 29 9.40 3.34 1.17
CA TRP A 29 9.79 2.32 0.21
C TRP A 29 10.64 2.95 -0.89
N LYS A 30 11.71 2.27 -1.27
CA LYS A 30 12.41 2.55 -2.52
C LYS A 30 11.66 1.93 -3.71
N GLN A 31 11.13 0.72 -3.51
CA GLN A 31 10.29 -0.02 -4.43
C GLN A 31 9.26 -0.81 -3.62
N LEU A 32 8.03 -0.92 -4.12
CA LEU A 32 6.99 -1.68 -3.45
C LEU A 32 7.19 -3.18 -3.69
N ALA A 33 7.41 -3.90 -2.59
CA ALA A 33 7.49 -5.35 -2.57
C ALA A 33 6.13 -5.94 -2.17
N HIS A 34 5.77 -7.07 -2.77
CA HIS A 34 4.59 -7.84 -2.36
C HIS A 34 5.03 -9.13 -1.70
N ARG A 35 4.26 -9.59 -0.71
CA ARG A 35 4.47 -10.90 -0.11
C ARG A 35 4.21 -11.96 -1.17
N LYS A 36 5.21 -12.81 -1.44
CA LYS A 36 4.99 -13.96 -2.31
C LYS A 36 4.08 -14.94 -1.58
N GLN A 37 2.97 -15.30 -2.22
CA GLN A 37 2.21 -16.45 -1.77
C GLN A 37 3.04 -17.69 -2.09
N GLU A 38 3.36 -18.50 -1.08
CA GLU A 38 3.80 -19.86 -1.34
C GLU A 38 2.69 -20.54 -2.14
N ASP A 39 3.04 -21.03 -3.33
CA ASP A 39 2.17 -21.87 -4.15
C ASP A 39 1.85 -23.15 -3.38
N THR A 40 0.92 -23.05 -2.43
CA THR A 40 0.30 -24.19 -1.77
C THR A 40 -0.74 -24.77 -2.73
N ALA A 41 -0.37 -24.92 -4.01
CA ALA A 41 -1.10 -25.64 -5.04
C ALA A 41 -0.99 -27.17 -4.83
N ARG A 42 -1.12 -27.59 -3.56
CA ARG A 42 -1.36 -28.96 -3.13
C ARG A 42 -2.52 -29.05 -2.12
N SER A 43 -3.36 -28.02 -2.00
CA SER A 43 -4.67 -28.22 -1.37
C SER A 43 -5.62 -28.82 -2.42
N ASN A 44 -5.94 -30.10 -2.22
CA ASN A 44 -6.84 -30.92 -3.02
C ASN A 44 -8.29 -30.40 -2.96
N ILE A 45 -8.57 -29.20 -3.47
CA ILE A 45 -9.94 -28.71 -3.65
C ILE A 45 -10.18 -28.56 -5.14
N VAL A 46 -10.76 -29.61 -5.73
CA VAL A 46 -11.18 -29.66 -7.13
C VAL A 46 -12.49 -28.88 -7.26
N PHE A 47 -12.40 -27.57 -7.50
CA PHE A 47 -13.52 -26.85 -8.10
C PHE A 47 -13.51 -27.15 -9.59
N ARG A 48 -14.33 -28.12 -10.01
CA ARG A 48 -14.53 -28.42 -11.43
C ARG A 48 -15.46 -27.38 -12.03
N GLU A 49 -14.92 -26.19 -12.30
CA GLU A 49 -15.53 -25.25 -13.23
C GLU A 49 -14.77 -25.37 -14.55
N GLN A 50 -15.48 -25.76 -15.60
CA GLN A 50 -14.92 -25.94 -16.95
C GLN A 50 -14.67 -24.57 -17.60
N ILE A 51 -13.70 -23.83 -17.07
CA ILE A 51 -13.08 -22.72 -17.80
C ILE A 51 -11.62 -23.14 -17.94
N GLN A 52 -11.32 -23.69 -19.11
CA GLN A 52 -9.96 -24.01 -19.51
C GLN A 52 -9.14 -22.72 -19.38
N PRO A 53 -8.13 -22.64 -18.49
CA PRO A 53 -7.27 -21.48 -18.46
C PRO A 53 -6.48 -21.54 -19.77
N GLN A 54 -6.96 -20.80 -20.76
CA GLN A 54 -6.13 -20.44 -21.90
C GLN A 54 -4.94 -19.73 -21.27
N GLN A 55 -3.81 -20.42 -21.22
CA GLN A 55 -2.52 -19.87 -20.82
C GLN A 55 -2.18 -18.83 -21.89
N SER A 56 -2.82 -17.67 -21.80
CA SER A 56 -2.43 -16.49 -22.54
C SER A 56 -1.01 -16.21 -22.10
N SER A 57 -0.08 -16.40 -23.02
CA SER A 57 1.37 -16.30 -22.91
C SER A 57 1.86 -14.87 -22.63
N PHE A 58 1.13 -14.11 -21.83
CA PHE A 58 1.65 -12.91 -21.20
C PHE A 58 2.28 -13.39 -19.90
N ASN A 59 3.58 -13.65 -19.94
CA ASN A 59 4.37 -13.89 -18.74
C ASN A 59 4.48 -12.54 -18.00
N GLU A 60 3.35 -12.08 -17.43
CA GLU A 60 3.25 -10.88 -16.60
C GLU A 60 3.86 -11.16 -15.22
N SER A 61 5.11 -11.60 -15.24
CA SER A 61 5.93 -11.73 -14.05
C SER A 61 5.91 -10.39 -13.32
N PHE A 62 5.82 -10.46 -11.99
CA PHE A 62 5.82 -9.30 -11.10
C PHE A 62 6.93 -8.31 -11.48
N ASP A 63 6.55 -7.05 -11.75
CA ASP A 63 7.48 -5.96 -12.03
C ASP A 63 7.35 -4.90 -10.94
N SER A 64 8.39 -4.76 -10.13
CA SER A 64 8.43 -3.80 -9.03
C SER A 64 8.46 -2.35 -9.51
N TYR A 65 8.88 -2.07 -10.74
CA TYR A 65 9.00 -0.71 -11.27
C TYR A 65 7.65 -0.09 -11.65
N ASN A 66 6.65 -0.90 -12.02
CA ASN A 66 5.34 -0.42 -12.43
C ASN A 66 4.38 -0.14 -11.25
N ASN A 67 4.79 -0.47 -10.02
CA ASN A 67 3.99 -0.33 -8.82
C ASN A 67 4.05 1.10 -8.27
N ILE A 68 3.26 2.00 -8.85
CA ILE A 68 3.14 3.39 -8.37
C ILE A 68 1.89 3.51 -7.51
N PRO A 69 2.02 3.83 -6.19
CA PRO A 69 0.86 4.02 -5.33
C PRO A 69 0.14 5.31 -5.70
N MET A 70 -1.18 5.26 -5.77
CA MET A 70 -2.03 6.42 -6.06
C MET A 70 -2.72 6.99 -4.82
N GLY A 71 -2.85 6.18 -3.78
CA GLY A 71 -3.66 6.52 -2.63
C GLY A 71 -3.33 5.62 -1.45
N VAL A 72 -3.46 6.20 -0.25
CA VAL A 72 -3.22 5.52 1.01
C VAL A 72 -4.34 5.90 1.99
N THR A 73 -4.87 4.94 2.71
CA THR A 73 -5.93 5.17 3.71
C THR A 73 -5.71 4.31 4.94
N HIS A 74 -5.79 4.91 6.12
CA HIS A 74 -5.67 4.20 7.38
C HIS A 74 -7.07 3.90 7.95
N HIS A 75 -7.33 2.63 8.31
CA HIS A 75 -8.57 2.22 8.96
C HIS A 75 -8.35 1.06 9.93
N LYS A 76 -8.62 1.29 11.22
CA LYS A 76 -8.56 0.27 12.28
C LYS A 76 -7.23 -0.49 12.33
N GLY A 77 -6.10 0.21 12.38
CA GLY A 77 -4.76 -0.42 12.45
C GLY A 77 -4.30 -1.10 11.15
N ARG A 78 -5.02 -0.85 10.05
CA ARG A 78 -4.67 -1.33 8.72
C ARG A 78 -4.40 -0.15 7.81
N LEU A 79 -3.33 -0.24 7.05
CA LEU A 79 -2.99 0.73 6.02
C LEU A 79 -3.34 0.14 4.66
N PHE A 80 -4.30 0.75 3.98
CA PHE A 80 -4.71 0.38 2.64
C PHE A 80 -3.95 1.20 1.62
N ILE A 81 -3.36 0.53 0.64
CA ILE A 81 -2.57 1.13 -0.42
C ILE A 81 -3.16 0.71 -1.77
N THR A 82 -3.51 1.69 -2.58
CA THR A 82 -4.09 1.47 -3.92
C THR A 82 -3.04 1.66 -5.00
N ILE A 83 -2.86 0.64 -5.84
CA ILE A 83 -1.92 0.61 -6.97
C ILE A 83 -2.72 0.33 -8.24
N PRO A 84 -2.92 1.30 -9.15
CA PRO A 84 -3.65 1.06 -10.39
C PRO A 84 -2.86 0.17 -11.36
N ARG A 85 -3.57 -0.70 -12.09
CA ARG A 85 -2.97 -1.55 -13.13
C ARG A 85 -2.88 -0.80 -14.47
N ARG A 86 -1.92 0.13 -14.58
CA ARG A 86 -1.64 0.80 -15.87
C ARG A 86 -0.76 -0.02 -16.81
N ARG A 87 0.00 -0.97 -16.25
CA ARG A 87 0.88 -1.90 -16.94
C ARG A 87 0.78 -3.28 -16.29
N PRO A 88 1.11 -4.36 -17.03
CA PRO A 88 1.23 -5.69 -16.45
C PRO A 88 2.29 -5.74 -15.34
N GLY A 89 2.20 -6.74 -14.48
CA GLY A 89 3.16 -6.98 -13.39
C GLY A 89 2.78 -6.42 -12.02
N VAL A 90 1.57 -5.85 -11.88
CA VAL A 90 0.99 -5.45 -10.57
C VAL A 90 0.15 -6.62 -10.01
N PRO A 91 0.53 -7.22 -8.87
CA PRO A 91 -0.10 -8.45 -8.40
C PRO A 91 -1.48 -8.20 -7.76
N ALA A 92 -1.69 -7.04 -7.11
CA ALA A 92 -2.98 -6.67 -6.53
C ALA A 92 -3.22 -5.16 -6.61
N THR A 93 -4.44 -4.77 -6.95
CA THR A 93 -4.83 -3.35 -7.08
C THR A 93 -5.01 -2.71 -5.71
N LEU A 94 -5.59 -3.45 -4.77
CA LEU A 94 -5.79 -3.02 -3.39
C LEU A 94 -4.94 -3.89 -2.48
N ASN A 95 -4.08 -3.23 -1.71
CA ASN A 95 -3.16 -3.87 -0.80
C ASN A 95 -3.40 -3.40 0.62
N VAL A 96 -3.03 -4.23 1.59
CA VAL A 96 -3.15 -3.95 3.02
C VAL A 96 -1.82 -4.22 3.72
N ILE A 97 -1.50 -3.38 4.69
CA ILE A 97 -0.47 -3.62 5.69
C ILE A 97 -1.16 -3.67 7.05
N HIS A 98 -0.91 -4.75 7.78
CA HIS A 98 -1.35 -4.89 9.16
C HIS A 98 -0.31 -4.26 10.08
N MET A 99 -0.57 -3.04 10.58
CA MET A 99 0.42 -2.28 11.35
C MET A 99 0.84 -3.00 12.64
N ASP A 100 -0.05 -3.81 13.21
CA ASP A 100 0.22 -4.62 14.42
C ASP A 100 1.21 -5.78 14.18
N LYS A 101 1.37 -6.22 12.92
CA LYS A 101 2.24 -7.35 12.54
C LYS A 101 3.61 -6.91 12.03
N VAL A 102 3.80 -5.61 11.75
CA VAL A 102 5.06 -5.07 11.24
C VAL A 102 6.00 -4.82 12.41
N ALA A 103 7.26 -5.24 12.28
CA ALA A 103 8.26 -4.98 13.31
C ALA A 103 8.54 -3.47 13.40
N LYS A 104 8.79 -2.95 14.61
CA LYS A 104 8.94 -1.50 14.85
C LYS A 104 10.12 -0.87 14.10
N ASP A 105 11.11 -1.67 13.75
CA ASP A 105 12.30 -1.30 12.99
C ASP A 105 12.13 -1.45 11.48
N GLU A 106 11.09 -2.13 11.02
CA GLU A 106 10.83 -2.38 9.60
C GLU A 106 10.12 -1.19 8.95
N GLN A 107 10.87 -0.44 8.15
CA GLN A 107 10.35 0.76 7.46
C GLN A 107 9.68 0.45 6.12
N SER A 108 9.96 -0.72 5.53
CA SER A 108 9.54 -1.09 4.18
C SER A 108 8.82 -2.45 4.15
N PRO A 109 7.70 -2.61 4.88
CA PRO A 109 7.02 -3.89 4.96
C PRO A 109 6.48 -4.31 3.59
N PRO A 110 6.46 -5.62 3.27
CA PRO A 110 5.85 -6.14 2.06
C PRO A 110 4.34 -5.97 2.11
N LEU A 111 3.75 -5.74 0.94
CA LEU A 111 2.31 -5.58 0.75
C LEU A 111 1.60 -6.92 0.63
N ASP A 112 0.45 -7.04 1.29
CA ASP A 112 -0.47 -8.16 1.15
C ASP A 112 -1.68 -7.75 0.29
N ALA A 113 -2.10 -8.60 -0.63
CA ALA A 113 -3.31 -8.35 -1.43
C ALA A 113 -4.57 -8.39 -0.57
N TYR A 114 -5.54 -7.51 -0.84
CA TYR A 114 -6.82 -7.50 -0.14
C TYR A 114 -8.00 -7.78 -1.10
N PRO A 115 -9.00 -8.60 -0.71
CA PRO A 115 -9.00 -9.49 0.46
C PRO A 115 -8.03 -10.67 0.34
N ASP A 116 -7.85 -11.20 -0.86
CA ASP A 116 -6.98 -12.33 -1.18
C ASP A 116 -6.31 -12.13 -2.55
N TYR A 117 -5.19 -12.81 -2.80
CA TYR A 117 -4.50 -12.76 -4.10
C TYR A 117 -5.33 -13.35 -5.24
N ILE A 118 -6.08 -14.44 -5.00
CA ILE A 118 -6.87 -15.14 -6.03
C ILE A 118 -7.86 -14.20 -6.71
N ILE A 119 -8.61 -13.43 -5.92
CA ILE A 119 -9.62 -12.49 -6.43
C ILE A 119 -8.96 -11.35 -7.21
N ASN A 120 -7.73 -11.02 -6.85
CA ASN A 120 -6.94 -10.00 -7.52
C ASN A 120 -6.25 -10.51 -8.78
N GLN A 121 -6.27 -11.81 -9.12
CA GLN A 121 -5.59 -12.28 -10.32
C GLN A 121 -6.19 -11.63 -11.58
N LEU A 122 -5.30 -11.18 -12.48
CA LEU A 122 -5.75 -10.66 -13.77
C LEU A 122 -6.17 -11.85 -14.63
N HIS A 123 -7.46 -12.11 -14.71
CA HIS A 123 -8.00 -13.04 -15.69
C HIS A 123 -8.10 -12.31 -17.03
N VAL A 124 -7.25 -12.69 -17.98
CA VAL A 124 -7.39 -12.24 -19.36
C VAL A 124 -8.59 -12.98 -19.94
N LEU A 125 -9.78 -12.39 -19.83
CA LEU A 125 -10.92 -12.85 -20.62
C LEU A 125 -10.63 -12.47 -22.06
N CYS A 126 -10.49 -13.50 -22.90
CA CYS A 126 -10.39 -13.35 -24.34
C CYS A 126 -11.69 -12.68 -24.83
N TRP A 127 -11.58 -11.46 -25.34
CA TRP A 127 -12.62 -10.80 -26.13
C TRP A 127 -12.43 -11.15 -27.61
#